data_AF-A0A674PDN1-F1
#
_entry.id   AF-A0A674PDN1-F1
#
_cell.length_a   1.000
_cell.length_b   1.000
_cell.length_c   1.000
_cell.angle_alpha   90.00
_cell.angle_beta   90.00
_cell.angle_gamma   90.00
#
_symmetry.space_group_name_H-M   'P 1'
#
loop_
_entity.id
_entity.type
_entity.pdbx_description
1 polymer ?
#
loop_
_entity_poly.entity_id
_entity_poly.type
_entity_poly.pdbx_seq_one_letter_code
_entity_poly.pdbx_strand_id
1 'polypeptide(L)'
;MSEGRRRDESNVFLPLQSIMEQFNPCLRNFIAMGKSYEKALTSVTYAAKGYFDALVRMGEMASESQGSKDLGEVLFQMAEVHRQIQIQLEEMLKSFHNELLTELEKKVELDARYLNVSLLKNVLSMYVKGSL
;
A
#
# COMPACT_ATOMS: atom_id res chain seq x y z
N MET A 1 12.57 16.73 47.86
CA MET A 1 13.26 16.03 46.75
C MET A 1 12.22 15.61 45.71
N SER A 2 11.77 16.51 44.81
CA SER A 2 10.69 16.17 43.86
C SER A 2 10.79 16.83 42.47
N GLU A 3 11.90 17.50 42.15
CA GLU A 3 12.05 18.22 40.87
C GLU A 3 12.68 17.39 39.74
N GLY A 4 13.23 16.20 40.04
CA GLY A 4 13.84 15.32 39.03
C GLY A 4 12.84 14.52 38.19
N ARG A 5 11.61 14.30 38.67
CA ARG A 5 10.62 13.40 38.03
C ARG A 5 9.73 14.11 36.99
N ARG A 6 9.54 15.43 37.10
CA ARG A 6 8.69 16.22 36.18
C ARG A 6 9.30 16.48 34.80
N ARG A 7 10.64 16.48 34.67
CA ARG A 7 11.34 16.75 33.39
C ARG A 7 11.37 15.53 32.45
N ASP A 8 11.34 14.32 32.99
CA ASP A 8 11.40 13.08 32.20
C ASP A 8 10.02 12.72 31.62
N GLU A 9 8.94 12.97 32.39
CA GLU A 9 7.55 12.71 31.97
C GLU A 9 7.09 13.65 30.82
N SER A 10 7.59 14.88 30.76
CA SER A 10 7.29 15.83 29.66
C SER A 10 8.01 15.49 28.36
N ASN A 11 9.18 14.82 28.43
CA ASN A 11 9.97 14.42 27.26
C ASN A 11 9.39 13.19 26.53
N VAL A 12 8.57 12.37 27.21
CA VAL A 12 7.88 11.21 26.61
C VAL A 12 6.52 11.59 26.04
N PHE A 13 5.89 12.64 26.56
CA PHE A 13 4.59 13.12 26.10
C PHE A 13 4.64 13.75 24.70
N LEU A 14 5.65 14.59 24.43
CA LEU A 14 5.81 15.28 23.13
C LEU A 14 6.00 14.31 21.93
N PRO A 15 6.82 13.25 22.03
CA PRO A 15 6.94 12.24 20.97
C PRO A 15 5.65 11.47 20.71
N LEU A 16 4.93 11.05 21.77
CA LEU A 16 3.66 10.32 21.63
C LEU A 16 2.59 11.19 20.95
N GLN A 17 2.53 12.48 21.31
CA GLN A 17 1.62 13.44 20.71
C GLN A 17 1.96 13.69 19.22
N SER A 18 3.25 13.83 18.87
CA SER A 18 3.68 13.98 17.47
C SER A 18 3.32 12.76 16.60
N ILE A 19 3.47 11.54 17.13
CA ILE A 19 3.07 10.31 16.41
C ILE A 19 1.56 10.29 16.16
N MET A 20 0.75 10.67 17.14
CA MET A 20 -0.71 10.66 17.03
C MET A 20 -1.27 11.76 16.14
N GLU A 21 -0.75 12.98 16.27
CA GLU A 21 -1.33 14.17 15.63
C GLU A 21 -0.74 14.45 14.25
N GLN A 22 0.48 13.96 13.96
CA GLN A 22 1.17 14.26 12.69
C GLN A 22 1.46 12.99 11.89
N PHE A 23 2.17 12.02 12.48
CA PHE A 23 2.61 10.84 11.72
C PHE A 23 1.44 9.95 11.29
N ASN A 24 0.55 9.56 12.23
CA ASN A 24 -0.57 8.67 11.92
C ASN A 24 -1.56 9.26 10.89
N PRO A 25 -1.98 10.54 10.98
CA PRO A 25 -2.79 11.16 9.94
C PRO A 25 -2.09 11.22 8.58
N CYS A 26 -0.79 11.55 8.56
CA CYS A 26 0.01 11.54 7.34
C CYS A 26 0.08 10.13 6.72
N LEU A 27 0.30 9.11 7.56
CA LEU A 27 0.36 7.72 7.13
C LEU A 27 -0.99 7.22 6.59
N ARG A 28 -2.12 7.63 7.19
CA ARG A 28 -3.46 7.34 6.64
C ARG A 28 -3.66 7.94 5.25
N ASN A 29 -3.24 9.19 5.05
CA ASN A 29 -3.29 9.83 3.74
C ASN A 29 -2.40 9.10 2.73
N PHE A 30 -1.19 8.71 3.14
CA PHE A 30 -0.28 7.92 2.32
C PHE A 30 -0.90 6.57 1.90
N ILE A 31 -1.53 5.85 2.83
CA ILE A 31 -2.26 4.60 2.52
C ILE A 31 -3.39 4.86 1.53
N ALA A 32 -4.17 5.93 1.70
CA ALA A 32 -5.25 6.28 0.78
C ALA A 32 -4.74 6.59 -0.65
N MET A 33 -3.59 7.27 -0.75
CA MET A 33 -2.90 7.49 -2.03
C MET A 33 -2.42 6.16 -2.62
N GLY A 34 -1.86 5.28 -1.79
CA GLY A 34 -1.44 3.93 -2.19
C GLY A 34 -2.58 3.10 -2.77
N LYS A 35 -3.75 3.08 -2.13
CA LYS A 35 -4.96 2.41 -2.65
C LYS A 35 -5.44 3.01 -3.98
N SER A 36 -5.35 4.33 -4.12
CA SER A 36 -5.70 5.00 -5.38
C SER A 36 -4.74 4.62 -6.50
N TYR A 37 -3.44 4.52 -6.19
CA TYR A 37 -2.41 4.06 -7.11
C TYR A 37 -2.63 2.61 -7.55
N GLU A 38 -2.89 1.70 -6.61
CA GLU A 38 -3.25 0.31 -6.88
C GLU A 38 -4.43 0.21 -7.86
N LYS A 39 -5.52 0.95 -7.57
CA LYS A 39 -6.72 0.97 -8.43
C LYS A 39 -6.43 1.46 -9.85
N ALA A 40 -5.56 2.46 -10.00
CA ALA A 40 -5.15 2.96 -11.30
C ALA A 40 -4.39 1.89 -12.10
N LEU A 41 -3.46 1.18 -11.46
CA LEU A 41 -2.72 0.08 -12.08
C LEU A 41 -3.62 -1.10 -12.47
N THR A 42 -4.61 -1.45 -11.65
CA THR A 42 -5.62 -2.46 -12.01
C THR A 42 -6.44 -2.03 -13.22
N SER A 43 -6.76 -0.74 -13.32
CA SER A 43 -7.52 -0.21 -14.46
C SER A 43 -6.70 -0.25 -15.76
N VAL A 44 -5.39 0.04 -15.69
CA VAL A 44 -4.46 -0.12 -16.81
C VAL A 44 -4.38 -1.57 -17.27
N THR A 45 -4.24 -2.51 -16.33
CA THR A 45 -4.28 -3.95 -16.59
C THR A 45 -5.57 -4.35 -17.34
N TYR A 46 -6.72 -3.86 -16.87
CA TYR A 46 -8.00 -4.18 -17.47
C TYR A 46 -8.12 -3.64 -18.90
N ALA A 47 -7.66 -2.40 -19.13
CA ALA A 47 -7.63 -1.81 -20.47
C ALA A 47 -6.68 -2.56 -21.41
N ALA A 48 -5.53 -3.01 -20.91
CA ALA A 48 -4.54 -3.77 -21.67
C ALA A 48 -5.11 -5.12 -22.16
N LYS A 49 -6.01 -5.75 -21.39
CA LYS A 49 -6.68 -7.00 -21.79
C LYS A 49 -7.31 -6.93 -23.17
N GLY A 50 -8.04 -5.85 -23.47
CA GLY A 50 -8.68 -5.69 -24.79
C GLY A 50 -7.68 -5.59 -25.94
N TYR A 51 -6.52 -4.96 -25.70
CA TYR A 51 -5.42 -4.94 -26.66
C TYR A 51 -4.83 -6.34 -26.87
N PHE A 52 -4.65 -7.13 -25.80
CA PHE A 52 -4.16 -8.50 -25.89
C PHE A 52 -5.11 -9.44 -26.61
N ASP A 53 -6.41 -9.36 -26.31
CA ASP A 53 -7.43 -10.18 -26.98
C ASP A 53 -7.45 -9.91 -28.50
N ALA A 54 -7.26 -8.65 -28.90
CA ALA A 54 -7.12 -8.28 -30.31
C ALA A 54 -5.80 -8.78 -30.92
N LEU A 55 -4.68 -8.67 -30.19
CA LEU A 55 -3.36 -9.13 -30.61
C LEU A 55 -3.34 -10.64 -30.89
N VAL A 56 -3.89 -11.43 -29.96
CA VAL A 56 -3.99 -12.90 -30.10
C VAL A 56 -4.84 -13.26 -31.32
N ARG A 57 -6.01 -12.63 -31.48
CA ARG A 57 -6.88 -12.86 -32.64
C ARG A 57 -6.18 -12.55 -33.97
N MET A 58 -5.41 -11.46 -34.02
CA MET A 58 -4.61 -11.13 -35.21
C MET A 58 -3.53 -12.17 -35.47
N GLY A 59 -2.89 -12.70 -34.42
CA GLY A 59 -1.92 -13.80 -34.50
C GLY A 59 -2.53 -15.07 -35.09
N GLU A 60 -3.72 -15.45 -34.63
CA GLU A 60 -4.48 -16.60 -35.14
C GLU A 60 -4.79 -16.46 -36.64
N MET A 61 -5.36 -15.32 -37.05
CA MET A 61 -5.68 -15.05 -38.46
C MET A 61 -4.43 -15.06 -39.36
N ALA A 62 -3.31 -14.51 -38.88
CA ALA A 62 -2.05 -14.50 -39.62
C ALA A 62 -1.44 -15.90 -39.73
N SER A 63 -1.56 -16.72 -38.68
CA SER A 63 -1.06 -18.10 -38.63
C SER A 63 -1.84 -19.05 -39.54
N GLU A 64 -3.14 -18.81 -39.76
CA GLU A 64 -3.98 -19.58 -40.68
C GLU A 64 -3.79 -19.16 -42.15
N SER A 65 -3.14 -18.02 -42.40
CA SER A 65 -2.90 -17.48 -43.74
C SER A 65 -1.80 -18.24 -44.49
N GLN A 66 -1.97 -18.39 -45.82
CA GLN A 66 -0.99 -19.02 -46.71
C GLN A 66 0.25 -18.16 -47.00
N GLY A 67 0.34 -16.94 -46.47
CA GLY A 67 1.45 -16.01 -46.76
C GLY A 67 1.90 -15.13 -45.60
N SER A 68 1.38 -15.34 -44.40
CA SER A 68 1.66 -14.47 -43.23
C SER A 68 1.95 -15.24 -41.95
N LYS A 69 2.33 -16.53 -42.05
CA LYS A 69 2.60 -17.38 -40.89
C LYS A 69 3.70 -16.81 -39.99
N ASP A 70 4.79 -16.33 -40.59
CA ASP A 70 5.90 -15.70 -39.85
C ASP A 70 5.43 -14.47 -39.06
N LEU A 71 4.46 -13.71 -39.59
CA LEU A 71 3.85 -12.59 -38.87
C LEU A 71 2.98 -13.07 -37.70
N GLY A 72 2.26 -14.18 -37.87
CA GLY A 72 1.51 -14.83 -36.78
C GLY A 72 2.43 -15.20 -35.61
N GLU A 73 3.60 -15.77 -35.91
CA GLU A 73 4.60 -16.11 -34.89
C GLU A 73 5.10 -14.87 -34.14
N VAL A 74 5.40 -13.77 -34.85
CA VAL A 74 5.80 -12.50 -34.22
C VAL A 74 4.70 -11.94 -33.31
N LEU A 75 3.42 -12.01 -33.74
CA LEU A 75 2.29 -11.54 -32.94
C LEU A 75 2.11 -12.39 -31.67
N PHE A 76 2.33 -13.70 -31.75
CA PHE A 76 2.31 -14.57 -30.56
C PHE A 76 3.50 -14.30 -29.63
N GLN A 77 4.69 -14.03 -30.15
CA GLN A 77 5.83 -13.61 -29.32
C GLN A 77 5.54 -12.31 -28.59
N MET A 78 4.92 -11.33 -29.26
CA MET A 78 4.46 -10.09 -28.63
C MET A 78 3.43 -10.35 -27.53
N ALA A 79 2.45 -11.23 -27.78
CA ALA A 79 1.45 -11.59 -26.79
C ALA A 79 2.08 -12.27 -25.56
N GLU A 80 3.08 -13.12 -25.75
CA GLU A 80 3.79 -13.80 -24.67
C GLU A 80 4.63 -12.84 -23.83
N VAL A 81 5.38 -11.92 -24.46
CA VAL A 81 6.10 -10.85 -23.74
C VAL A 81 5.13 -10.03 -22.88
N HIS A 82 3.98 -9.68 -23.46
CA HIS A 82 2.96 -8.95 -22.72
C HIS A 82 2.35 -9.75 -21.57
N ARG A 83 2.10 -11.05 -21.74
CA ARG A 83 1.64 -11.95 -20.67
C ARG A 83 2.62 -11.96 -19.50
N GLN A 84 3.92 -12.00 -19.77
CA GLN A 84 4.96 -11.97 -18.74
C GLN A 84 4.99 -10.65 -17.97
N ILE A 85 4.92 -9.52 -18.68
CA ILE A 85 4.80 -8.18 -18.06
C ILE A 85 3.57 -8.11 -17.16
N GLN A 86 2.44 -8.64 -17.63
CA GLN A 86 1.17 -8.66 -16.89
C GLN A 86 1.27 -9.48 -15.60
N ILE A 87 1.88 -10.67 -15.66
CA ILE A 87 2.10 -11.53 -14.47
C ILE A 87 2.99 -10.81 -13.44
N GLN A 88 4.10 -10.22 -13.88
CA GLN A 88 5.00 -9.49 -12.99
C GLN A 88 4.30 -8.29 -12.34
N LEU A 89 3.47 -7.57 -13.09
CA LEU A 89 2.68 -6.45 -12.57
C LEU A 89 1.67 -6.93 -11.51
N GLU A 90 0.98 -8.04 -11.75
CA GLU A 90 0.01 -8.61 -10.80
C GLU A 90 0.68 -9.10 -9.51
N GLU A 91 1.84 -9.75 -9.61
CA GLU A 91 2.62 -10.17 -8.44
C GLU A 91 3.13 -8.98 -7.63
N MET A 92 3.60 -7.93 -8.31
CA MET A 92 4.01 -6.69 -7.66
C MET A 92 2.83 -6.01 -6.97
N LEU A 93 1.66 -5.93 -7.61
CA LEU A 93 0.45 -5.36 -7.02
C LEU A 93 -0.02 -6.13 -5.79
N LYS A 94 -0.01 -7.47 -5.84
CA LYS A 94 -0.33 -8.32 -4.68
C LYS A 94 0.61 -8.05 -3.52
N SER A 95 1.91 -7.94 -3.79
CA SER A 95 2.93 -7.66 -2.76
C SER A 95 2.74 -6.25 -2.18
N PHE A 96 2.51 -5.26 -3.03
CA PHE A 96 2.21 -3.89 -2.62
C PHE A 96 0.97 -3.82 -1.72
N HIS A 97 -0.09 -4.55 -2.04
CA HIS A 97 -1.30 -4.59 -1.22
C HIS A 97 -1.08 -5.32 0.12
N ASN A 98 -0.56 -6.54 0.06
CA ASN A 98 -0.51 -7.45 1.21
C ASN A 98 0.62 -7.12 2.17
N GLU A 99 1.79 -6.74 1.66
CA GLU A 99 2.99 -6.55 2.47
C GLU A 99 3.18 -5.09 2.88
N LEU A 100 2.72 -4.14 2.05
CA LEU A 100 2.87 -2.71 2.34
C LEU A 100 1.56 -2.09 2.86
N LEU A 101 0.49 -2.05 2.05
CA LEU A 101 -0.73 -1.34 2.45
C LEU A 101 -1.37 -1.98 3.69
N THR A 102 -1.54 -3.30 3.69
CA THR A 102 -2.17 -4.03 4.79
C THR A 102 -1.38 -3.91 6.10
N GLU A 103 -0.06 -4.00 6.05
CA GLU A 103 0.78 -3.87 7.25
C GLU A 103 0.79 -2.45 7.80
N LEU A 104 0.82 -1.44 6.92
CA LEU A 104 0.70 -0.04 7.35
C LEU A 104 -0.67 0.24 7.99
N GLU A 105 -1.75 -0.32 7.45
CA GLU A 105 -3.09 -0.19 8.05
C GLU A 105 -3.17 -0.81 9.44
N LYS A 106 -2.68 -2.05 9.59
CA LYS A 106 -2.59 -2.72 10.89
C LYS A 106 -1.79 -1.89 11.88
N LYS A 107 -0.64 -1.35 11.45
CA LYS A 107 0.24 -0.54 12.30
C LYS A 107 -0.46 0.73 12.78
N VAL A 108 -1.11 1.47 11.88
CA VAL A 108 -1.87 2.69 12.23
C VAL A 108 -3.02 2.39 13.19
N GLU A 109 -3.72 1.26 13.00
CA GLU A 109 -4.83 0.88 13.86
C GLU A 109 -4.36 0.46 15.27
N LEU A 110 -3.27 -0.29 15.35
CA LEU A 110 -2.64 -0.65 16.62
C LEU A 110 -2.14 0.60 17.34
N ASP A 111 -1.45 1.51 16.65
CA ASP A 111 -0.94 2.73 17.25
C ASP A 111 -2.09 3.61 17.77
N ALA A 112 -3.22 3.71 17.08
CA ALA A 112 -4.40 4.40 17.58
C ALA A 112 -4.92 3.79 18.91
N ARG A 113 -4.88 2.46 19.05
CA ARG A 113 -5.35 1.78 20.28
C ARG A 113 -4.34 1.90 21.43
N TYR A 114 -3.06 1.64 21.18
CA TYR A 114 -2.01 1.65 22.20
C TYR A 114 -1.68 3.05 22.70
N LEU A 115 -1.65 4.04 21.79
CA LEU A 115 -1.34 5.41 22.16
C LEU A 115 -2.49 6.04 22.97
N ASN A 116 -3.75 5.74 22.64
CA ASN A 116 -4.89 6.16 23.45
C ASN A 116 -4.83 5.60 24.89
N VAL A 117 -4.51 4.31 25.05
CA VAL A 117 -4.35 3.69 26.37
C VAL A 117 -3.16 4.27 27.14
N SER A 118 -2.05 4.53 26.45
CA SER A 118 -0.83 5.08 27.06
C SER A 118 -1.01 6.54 27.48
N LEU A 119 -1.67 7.35 26.66
CA LEU A 119 -2.08 8.70 27.02
C LEU A 119 -3.05 8.69 28.21
N LEU A 120 -4.09 7.85 28.21
CA LEU A 120 -5.02 7.71 29.33
C LEU A 120 -4.32 7.34 30.64
N LYS A 121 -3.40 6.36 30.59
CA LYS A 121 -2.59 5.96 31.76
C LYS A 121 -1.73 7.10 32.27
N ASN A 122 -1.09 7.85 31.37
CA ASN A 122 -0.25 8.99 31.73
C ASN A 122 -1.09 10.12 32.36
N VAL A 123 -2.23 10.48 31.75
CA VAL A 123 -3.15 11.50 32.28
C VAL A 123 -3.68 11.10 33.67
N LEU A 124 -4.09 9.84 33.83
CA LEU A 124 -4.57 9.33 35.13
C LEU A 124 -3.46 9.34 36.19
N SER A 125 -2.23 8.96 35.82
CA SER A 125 -1.06 9.00 36.71
C SER A 125 -0.74 10.42 37.16
N MET A 126 -0.86 11.42 36.27
CA MET A 126 -0.70 12.83 36.62
C MET A 126 -1.80 13.31 37.59
N TYR A 127 -3.06 12.92 37.36
CA TYR A 127 -4.18 13.29 38.22
C TYR A 127 -4.03 12.70 39.63
N VAL A 128 -3.66 11.43 39.73
CA VAL A 128 -3.43 10.74 41.01
C VAL A 128 -2.23 11.33 41.76
N LYS A 129 -1.13 11.67 41.06
CA LYS A 129 0.04 12.33 41.67
C LYS A 129 -0.21 13.79 42.07
N GLY A 130 -1.14 14.49 41.42
CA GLY A 130 -1.52 15.87 41.78
C GLY A 130 -2.55 15.96 42.91
N SER A 131 -3.12 14.83 43.32
CA SER A 131 -4.13 14.73 44.40
C SER A 131 -3.53 14.27 45.74
N LEU A 132 -2.20 14.09 45.82
CA LEU A 132 -1.39 13.73 46.99
C LEU A 132 -0.38 14.85 47.28
#